data_AF-A0ABD3ZCV1-F1
#
_entry.id   AF-A0ABD3ZCV1-F1
#
_cell.length_a   1.000
_cell.length_b   1.000
_cell.length_c   1.000
_cell.angle_alpha   90.00
_cell.angle_beta   90.00
_cell.angle_gamma   90.00
#
_symmetry.space_group_name_H-M   'P 1'
#
loop_
_entity.id
_entity.type
_entity.pdbx_description
1 polymer ?
#
loop_
_entity_poly.entity_id
_entity_poly.type
_entity_poly.pdbx_seq_one_letter_code
_entity_poly.pdbx_strand_id
1 'polypeptide(L)'
;MSSDNKDVGMGMLAAHAIEIEETNSIPRVPKYINRATKCGCWVSIFYAAITTIFVIVGIMSKGFTWRFLPHETTVILLTYGGYKRSRACVILLLIYFLLNQAMMLQSVPFYNCYAINISLIALVFLFSYGIAGTIAFHQWKKRKNTTVKQLKVTTALCVLLSFSLYCGTFITCELLAKKVARNTLIEFDKYIAKNKSENRYPVKINNDVTLRDVYRDDSKITYEYVMNINKESFTRVKLYSYGLSAFKRVCALPIFSATDIKVEYLLILDTEWISMVYDKRDCR
;
A
#
# COMPACT_ATOMS: atom_id res chain seq x y z
N MET A 1 -3.73 83.92 -4.69
CA MET A 1 -4.15 82.59 -4.17
C MET A 1 -3.84 81.53 -5.22
N SER A 2 -2.62 81.01 -5.25
CA SER A 2 -2.26 79.84 -6.09
C SER A 2 -0.93 79.24 -5.58
N SER A 3 -0.91 78.82 -4.31
CA SER A 3 0.23 78.06 -3.76
C SER A 3 -0.17 76.71 -3.17
N ASP A 4 -1.45 76.45 -2.91
CA ASP A 4 -1.86 75.26 -2.14
C ASP A 4 -1.98 73.95 -2.95
N ASN A 5 -1.82 73.98 -4.28
CA ASN A 5 -2.08 72.81 -5.12
C ASN A 5 -0.82 72.07 -5.60
N LYS A 6 0.39 72.57 -5.31
CA LYS A 6 1.65 71.89 -5.64
C LYS A 6 2.12 70.94 -4.54
N ASP A 7 1.85 71.24 -3.28
CA ASP A 7 2.30 70.44 -2.14
C ASP A 7 1.50 69.13 -1.98
N VAL A 8 0.22 69.14 -2.36
CA VAL A 8 -0.64 67.94 -2.33
C VAL A 8 -0.20 66.89 -3.36
N GLY A 9 0.19 67.32 -4.57
CA GLY A 9 0.67 66.43 -5.62
C GLY A 9 2.03 65.80 -5.33
N MET A 10 2.90 66.53 -4.62
CA MET A 10 4.23 66.07 -4.24
C MET A 10 4.19 65.07 -3.06
N GLY A 11 3.29 65.30 -2.09
CA GLY A 11 3.04 64.36 -0.99
C GLY A 11 2.41 63.04 -1.45
N MET A 12 1.52 63.09 -2.46
CA MET A 12 0.90 61.89 -3.03
C MET A 12 1.88 61.06 -3.87
N LEU A 13 2.80 61.70 -4.61
CA LEU A 13 3.90 61.01 -5.31
C LEU A 13 4.91 60.40 -4.35
N ALA A 14 5.23 61.08 -3.23
CA ALA A 14 6.11 60.53 -2.21
C ALA A 14 5.45 59.35 -1.46
N ALA A 15 4.16 59.44 -1.12
CA ALA A 15 3.41 58.35 -0.51
C ALA A 15 3.33 57.13 -1.45
N HIS A 16 3.10 57.34 -2.75
CA HIS A 16 3.07 56.24 -3.72
C HIS A 16 4.47 55.66 -3.99
N ALA A 17 5.52 56.48 -3.99
CA ALA A 17 6.90 55.99 -4.07
C ALA A 17 7.28 55.16 -2.84
N ILE A 18 6.86 55.57 -1.65
CA ILE A 18 7.05 54.82 -0.40
C ILE A 18 6.22 53.52 -0.42
N GLU A 19 4.98 53.53 -0.90
CA GLU A 19 4.17 52.32 -1.08
C GLU A 19 4.77 51.33 -2.11
N ILE A 20 5.35 51.84 -3.20
CA ILE A 20 6.04 51.02 -4.21
C ILE A 20 7.36 50.46 -3.67
N GLU A 21 8.07 51.21 -2.83
CA GLU A 21 9.30 50.75 -2.18
C GLU A 21 8.99 49.73 -1.06
N GLU A 22 7.89 49.93 -0.33
CA GLU A 22 7.43 49.05 0.75
C GLU A 22 6.81 47.74 0.19
N THR A 23 6.11 47.78 -0.95
CA THR A 23 5.65 46.56 -1.65
C THR A 23 6.79 45.79 -2.33
N ASN A 24 7.86 46.46 -2.76
CA ASN A 24 9.11 45.82 -3.21
C ASN A 24 9.97 45.30 -2.05
N SER A 25 9.74 45.78 -0.82
CA SER A 25 10.44 45.34 0.39
C SER A 25 9.94 44.00 0.94
N ILE A 26 8.79 43.50 0.48
CA ILE A 26 8.34 42.14 0.81
C ILE A 26 9.27 41.19 0.08
N PRO A 27 10.17 40.46 0.79
CA PRO A 27 11.06 39.54 0.11
C PRO A 27 10.19 38.56 -0.67
N ARG A 28 10.42 38.45 -1.97
CA ARG A 28 9.77 37.40 -2.78
C ARG A 28 10.40 36.07 -2.40
N VAL A 29 9.58 35.04 -2.19
CA VAL A 29 10.06 33.68 -1.90
C VAL A 29 11.06 33.28 -3.00
N PRO A 30 12.29 32.87 -2.65
CA PRO A 30 13.27 32.46 -3.64
C PRO A 30 12.73 31.36 -4.57
N LYS A 31 13.00 31.48 -5.88
CA LYS A 31 12.44 30.59 -6.91
C LYS A 31 12.68 29.11 -6.61
N TYR A 32 13.85 28.74 -6.07
CA TYR A 32 14.19 27.35 -5.74
C TYR A 32 13.35 26.79 -4.58
N ILE A 33 13.02 27.61 -3.57
CA ILE A 33 12.15 27.20 -2.44
C ILE A 33 10.72 26.99 -2.93
N ASN A 34 10.23 27.90 -3.78
CA ASN A 34 8.89 27.79 -4.36
C ASN A 34 8.78 26.56 -5.26
N ARG A 35 9.81 26.28 -6.09
CA ARG A 35 9.86 25.08 -6.95
C ARG A 35 9.83 23.80 -6.14
N ALA A 36 10.66 23.71 -5.09
CA ALA A 36 10.69 22.53 -4.21
C ALA A 36 9.34 22.28 -3.53
N THR A 37 8.73 23.34 -3.00
CA THR A 37 7.43 23.25 -2.32
C THR A 37 6.31 22.83 -3.29
N LYS A 38 6.29 23.41 -4.50
CA LYS A 38 5.31 23.04 -5.53
C LYS A 38 5.52 21.62 -6.04
N CYS A 39 6.76 21.16 -6.16
CA CYS A 39 7.07 19.80 -6.62
C CYS A 39 6.41 18.75 -5.72
N GLY A 40 6.55 18.88 -4.39
CA GLY A 40 5.88 17.98 -3.45
C GLY A 40 4.36 17.97 -3.63
N CYS A 41 3.74 19.15 -3.79
CA CYS A 41 2.29 19.27 -3.98
C CYS A 41 1.82 18.64 -5.30
N TRP A 42 2.54 18.84 -6.41
CA TRP A 42 2.21 18.24 -7.70
C TRP A 42 2.30 16.72 -7.66
N VAL A 43 3.30 16.19 -6.96
CA VAL A 43 3.48 14.73 -6.78
C VAL A 43 2.35 14.14 -5.94
N SER A 44 1.91 14.84 -4.90
CA SER A 44 0.73 14.47 -4.11
C SER A 44 -0.54 14.41 -4.94
N ILE A 45 -0.79 15.42 -5.76
CA ILE A 45 -1.96 15.48 -6.65
C ILE A 45 -1.92 14.35 -7.67
N PHE A 46 -0.76 14.13 -8.29
CA PHE A 46 -0.57 13.04 -9.25
C PHE A 46 -0.80 11.67 -8.61
N TYR A 47 -0.25 11.46 -7.41
CA TYR A 47 -0.47 10.24 -6.65
C TYR A 47 -1.96 10.03 -6.31
N ALA A 48 -2.64 11.08 -5.81
CA ALA A 48 -4.07 11.03 -5.51
C ALA A 48 -4.91 10.69 -6.75
N ALA A 49 -4.62 11.33 -7.89
CA ALA A 49 -5.33 11.05 -9.14
C ALA A 49 -5.17 9.59 -9.58
N ILE A 50 -3.95 9.05 -9.49
CA ILE A 50 -3.70 7.63 -9.81
C ILE A 50 -4.49 6.71 -8.87
N THR A 51 -4.43 6.94 -7.55
CA THR A 51 -5.14 6.07 -6.60
C THR A 51 -6.65 6.12 -6.80
N THR A 52 -7.21 7.31 -7.07
CA THR A 52 -8.63 7.47 -7.38
C THR A 52 -9.02 6.69 -8.64
N ILE A 53 -8.22 6.71 -9.71
CA ILE A 53 -8.48 5.91 -10.92
C ILE A 53 -8.51 4.42 -10.59
N PHE A 54 -7.54 3.92 -9.81
CA PHE A 54 -7.52 2.51 -9.40
C PHE A 54 -8.74 2.13 -8.57
N VAL A 55 -9.19 3.00 -7.66
CA VAL A 55 -10.41 2.77 -6.88
C VAL A 55 -11.63 2.72 -7.79
N ILE A 56 -11.77 3.64 -8.76
CA ILE A 56 -12.89 3.66 -9.71
C ILE A 56 -12.91 2.37 -10.55
N VAL A 57 -11.76 1.94 -11.08
CA VAL A 57 -11.65 0.67 -11.84
C VAL A 57 -11.99 -0.52 -10.94
N GLY A 58 -11.52 -0.51 -9.69
CA GLY A 58 -11.86 -1.52 -8.70
C GLY A 58 -13.36 -1.62 -8.46
N ILE A 59 -14.04 -0.48 -8.26
CA ILE A 59 -15.49 -0.38 -8.08
C ILE A 59 -16.23 -0.92 -9.31
N MET A 60 -15.80 -0.57 -10.52
CA MET A 60 -16.41 -1.09 -11.75
C MET A 60 -16.27 -2.62 -11.88
N SER A 61 -15.19 -3.20 -11.37
CA SER A 61 -14.93 -4.64 -11.49
C SER A 61 -15.57 -5.51 -10.39
N LYS A 62 -15.70 -5.01 -9.16
CA LYS A 62 -16.09 -5.80 -7.97
C LYS A 62 -17.24 -5.19 -7.15
N GLY A 63 -17.81 -4.07 -7.59
CA GLY A 63 -18.84 -3.33 -6.88
C GLY A 63 -18.28 -2.33 -5.86
N PHE A 64 -19.13 -1.38 -5.44
CA PHE A 64 -18.75 -0.33 -4.49
C PHE A 64 -18.48 -0.90 -3.11
N THR A 65 -17.27 -0.68 -2.58
CA THR A 65 -16.90 -1.10 -1.22
C THR A 65 -16.57 0.15 -0.40
N TRP A 66 -17.29 0.37 0.71
CA TRP A 66 -17.05 1.48 1.66
C TRP A 66 -15.61 1.55 2.19
N ARG A 67 -14.86 0.46 2.08
CA ARG A 67 -13.46 0.34 2.51
C ARG A 67 -12.49 1.27 1.77
N PHE A 68 -12.82 1.75 0.58
CA PHE A 68 -11.94 2.63 -0.21
C PHE A 68 -12.10 4.13 0.11
N LEU A 69 -13.23 4.55 0.69
CA LEU A 69 -13.51 5.96 1.00
C LEU A 69 -12.52 6.59 1.99
N PRO A 70 -12.18 5.93 3.11
CA PRO A 70 -11.23 6.48 4.08
C PRO A 70 -9.84 6.70 3.49
N HIS A 71 -9.42 5.86 2.53
CA HIS A 71 -8.14 6.00 1.84
C HIS A 71 -8.10 7.28 1.00
N GLU A 72 -9.05 7.43 0.08
CA GLU A 72 -9.09 8.57 -0.84
C GLU A 72 -9.27 9.90 -0.10
N THR A 73 -10.17 9.96 0.89
CA THR A 73 -10.38 11.17 1.69
C THR A 73 -9.13 11.59 2.47
N THR A 74 -8.38 10.63 3.03
CA THR A 74 -7.12 10.90 3.74
C THR A 74 -6.06 11.48 2.79
N VAL A 75 -5.89 10.89 1.60
CA VAL A 75 -4.92 11.37 0.60
C VAL A 75 -5.26 12.78 0.14
N ILE A 76 -6.54 13.08 -0.11
CA ILE A 76 -7.00 14.41 -0.52
C ILE A 76 -6.76 15.45 0.58
N LEU A 77 -7.12 15.14 1.84
CA LEU A 77 -6.90 16.04 2.98
C LEU A 77 -5.42 16.36 3.20
N LEU A 78 -4.56 15.35 3.14
CA LEU A 78 -3.11 15.53 3.28
C LEU A 78 -2.52 16.33 2.11
N THR A 79 -3.00 16.09 0.89
CA THR A 79 -2.61 16.84 -0.31
C THR A 79 -2.97 18.31 -0.19
N TYR A 80 -4.19 18.62 0.29
CA TYR A 80 -4.62 19.99 0.56
C TYR A 80 -3.75 20.67 1.64
N GLY A 81 -3.37 19.92 2.68
CA GLY A 81 -2.40 20.39 3.67
C GLY A 81 -1.03 20.71 3.06
N GLY A 82 -0.56 19.88 2.13
CA GLY A 82 0.65 20.13 1.34
C GLY A 82 0.55 21.38 0.45
N TYR A 83 -0.61 21.63 -0.15
CA TYR A 83 -0.89 22.86 -0.90
C TYR A 83 -0.78 24.12 -0.01
N LYS A 84 -1.30 24.05 1.23
CA LYS A 84 -1.09 25.07 2.27
C LYS A 84 0.33 25.11 2.85
N ARG A 85 1.28 24.36 2.28
CA ARG A 85 2.69 24.24 2.69
C ARG A 85 2.87 23.70 4.12
N SER A 86 1.91 22.95 4.65
CA SER A 86 1.99 22.35 5.99
C SER A 86 3.03 21.24 6.04
N ARG A 87 4.04 21.39 6.91
CA ARG A 87 5.13 20.41 7.10
C ARG A 87 4.59 19.05 7.55
N ALA A 88 3.66 19.04 8.50
CA ALA A 88 3.09 17.81 9.06
C ALA A 88 2.33 17.02 8.00
N CYS A 89 1.54 17.69 7.16
CA CYS A 89 0.75 17.03 6.12
C CYS A 89 1.64 16.36 5.06
N VAL A 90 2.74 17.01 4.65
CA VAL A 90 3.66 16.41 3.67
C VAL A 90 4.40 15.20 4.26
N ILE A 91 4.79 15.26 5.53
CA ILE A 91 5.42 14.12 6.23
C ILE A 91 4.43 12.96 6.37
N LEU A 92 3.20 13.24 6.82
CA LEU A 92 2.16 12.21 6.94
C LEU A 92 1.82 11.57 5.60
N LEU A 93 1.79 12.36 4.52
CA LEU A 93 1.56 11.84 3.18
C LEU A 93 2.68 10.89 2.72
N LEU A 94 3.94 11.23 3.00
CA LEU A 94 5.07 10.34 2.73
C LEU A 94 4.96 9.03 3.54
N ILE A 95 4.66 9.11 4.84
CA ILE A 95 4.46 7.91 5.67
C ILE A 95 3.32 7.05 5.11
N TYR A 96 2.20 7.68 4.74
CA TYR A 96 1.06 7.01 4.15
C TYR A 96 1.42 6.29 2.84
N PHE A 97 2.17 6.96 1.96
CA PHE A 97 2.69 6.39 0.73
C PHE A 97 3.58 5.16 1.00
N LEU A 98 4.53 5.25 1.93
CA LEU A 98 5.43 4.15 2.27
C LEU A 98 4.68 2.93 2.84
N LEU A 99 3.67 3.17 3.69
CA LEU A 99 2.82 2.10 4.22
C LEU A 99 2.03 1.41 3.11
N ASN A 100 1.44 2.18 2.20
CA ASN A 100 0.66 1.61 1.09
C ASN A 100 1.54 0.76 0.17
N GLN A 101 2.75 1.22 -0.14
CA GLN A 101 3.71 0.48 -0.96
C GLN A 101 4.18 -0.82 -0.28
N ALA A 102 4.45 -0.78 1.03
CA ALA A 102 4.80 -1.97 1.81
C ALA A 102 3.68 -3.02 1.78
N MET A 103 2.41 -2.60 1.84
CA MET A 103 1.26 -3.50 1.74
C MET A 103 1.08 -4.10 0.34
N MET A 104 1.31 -3.30 -0.71
CA MET A 104 1.17 -3.77 -2.10
C MET A 104 2.20 -4.86 -2.45
N LEU A 105 3.42 -4.76 -1.94
CA LEU A 105 4.47 -5.78 -2.14
C LEU A 105 4.14 -7.15 -1.56
N GLN A 106 3.27 -7.22 -0.55
CA GLN A 106 2.79 -8.51 -0.04
C GLN A 106 1.78 -9.17 -0.97
N SER A 107 1.12 -8.39 -1.83
CA SER A 107 0.02 -8.84 -2.67
C SER A 107 0.43 -9.16 -4.11
N VAL A 108 1.57 -8.63 -4.58
CA VAL A 108 2.03 -8.79 -5.96
C VAL A 108 3.27 -9.71 -5.99
N PRO A 109 3.27 -10.80 -6.78
CA PRO A 109 4.46 -11.65 -6.91
C PRO A 109 5.65 -10.86 -7.46
N PHE A 110 6.82 -11.05 -6.86
CA PHE A 110 8.13 -10.37 -7.06
C PHE A 110 8.62 -10.17 -8.52
N TYR A 111 7.94 -10.71 -9.54
CA TYR A 111 8.40 -10.72 -10.92
C TYR A 111 8.29 -9.37 -11.67
N ASN A 112 7.59 -8.38 -11.11
CA ASN A 112 7.54 -6.99 -11.66
C ASN A 112 8.36 -5.98 -10.83
N CYS A 113 9.36 -6.45 -10.07
CA CYS A 113 10.10 -5.63 -9.11
C CYS A 113 10.82 -4.42 -9.72
N TYR A 114 11.33 -4.47 -10.95
CA TYR A 114 12.18 -3.40 -11.48
C TYR A 114 11.42 -2.08 -11.73
N ALA A 115 10.27 -2.12 -12.40
CA ALA A 115 9.48 -0.92 -12.67
C ALA A 115 8.86 -0.33 -11.39
N ILE A 116 8.40 -1.20 -10.49
CA ILE A 116 7.84 -0.81 -9.19
C ILE A 116 8.93 -0.15 -8.32
N ASN A 117 10.14 -0.72 -8.27
CA ASN A 117 11.24 -0.15 -7.49
C ASN A 117 11.74 1.20 -8.03
N ILE A 118 11.83 1.38 -9.36
CA ILE A 118 12.24 2.67 -9.94
C ILE A 118 11.19 3.75 -9.66
N SER A 119 9.90 3.45 -9.82
CA SER A 119 8.82 4.39 -9.53
C SER A 119 8.78 4.78 -8.05
N LEU A 120 9.04 3.82 -7.15
CA LEU A 120 9.14 4.05 -5.71
C LEU A 120 10.28 5.01 -5.37
N ILE A 121 11.49 4.75 -5.88
CA ILE A 121 12.67 5.59 -5.64
C ILE A 121 12.42 7.02 -6.13
N ALA A 122 11.84 7.17 -7.32
CA ALA A 122 11.51 8.47 -7.89
C ALA A 122 10.48 9.23 -7.02
N LEU A 123 9.41 8.56 -6.58
CA LEU A 123 8.38 9.17 -5.74
C LEU A 123 8.92 9.55 -4.35
N VAL A 124 9.73 8.70 -3.71
CA VAL A 124 10.38 9.00 -2.43
C VAL A 124 11.29 10.22 -2.55
N PHE A 125 12.05 10.33 -3.64
CA PHE A 125 12.89 11.49 -3.90
C PHE A 125 12.05 12.77 -4.06
N LEU A 126 10.97 12.72 -4.82
CA LEU A 126 10.10 13.86 -5.08
C LEU A 126 9.35 14.32 -3.81
N PHE A 127 8.85 13.39 -2.99
CA PHE A 127 8.25 13.71 -1.69
C PHE A 127 9.28 14.32 -0.73
N SER A 128 10.49 13.75 -0.67
CA SER A 128 11.59 14.27 0.15
C SER A 128 11.99 15.68 -0.27
N TYR A 129 12.03 15.96 -1.57
CA TYR A 129 12.29 17.30 -2.10
C TYR A 129 11.16 18.29 -1.74
N GLY A 130 9.90 17.83 -1.75
CA GLY A 130 8.75 18.58 -1.24
C GLY A 130 8.86 18.94 0.24
N ILE A 131 9.25 17.97 1.09
CA ILE A 131 9.47 18.18 2.53
C ILE A 131 10.57 19.22 2.74
N ALA A 132 11.72 19.05 2.09
CA ALA A 132 12.83 20.00 2.17
C ALA A 132 12.40 21.42 1.72
N GLY A 133 11.56 21.51 0.68
CA GLY A 133 10.95 22.76 0.22
C GLY A 133 10.08 23.44 1.28
N THR A 134 9.19 22.69 1.94
CA THR A 134 8.33 23.25 3.02
C THR A 134 9.12 23.68 4.25
N ILE A 135 10.19 22.97 4.59
CA ILE A 135 11.12 23.35 5.67
C ILE A 135 11.84 24.65 5.30
N ALA A 136 12.40 24.72 4.08
CA ALA A 136 13.08 25.91 3.58
C ALA A 136 12.14 27.13 3.53
N PHE A 137 10.87 26.94 3.16
CA PHE A 137 9.85 27.99 3.18
C PHE A 137 9.59 28.54 4.58
N HIS A 138 9.50 27.67 5.58
CA HIS A 138 9.32 28.11 6.97
C HIS A 138 10.56 28.78 7.55
N GLN A 139 11.76 28.33 7.18
CA GLN A 139 13.02 28.98 7.56
C GLN A 139 13.12 30.38 6.94
N TRP A 140 12.76 30.50 5.65
CA TRP A 140 12.67 31.79 4.97
C TRP A 140 11.65 32.73 5.60
N LYS A 141 10.46 32.23 5.98
CA LYS A 141 9.44 33.01 6.71
C LYS A 141 9.96 33.52 8.06
N LYS A 142 10.89 32.78 8.69
CA LYS A 142 11.58 33.17 9.93
C LYS A 142 12.86 34.00 9.67
N ARG A 143 13.04 34.53 8.46
CA ARG A 143 14.22 35.32 8.02
C ARG A 143 15.56 34.60 8.22
N LYS A 144 15.57 33.26 8.16
CA LYS A 144 16.82 32.48 8.17
C LYS A 144 17.35 32.35 6.74
N ASN A 145 18.67 32.50 6.58
CA ASN A 145 19.35 32.32 5.30
C ASN A 145 19.40 30.85 4.93
N THR A 146 18.49 30.42 4.04
CA THR A 146 18.46 29.05 3.52
C THR A 146 19.22 28.97 2.20
N THR A 147 20.29 28.18 2.14
CA THR A 147 21.07 28.02 0.90
C THR A 147 20.59 26.83 0.06
N VAL A 148 20.91 26.82 -1.24
CA VAL A 148 20.65 25.67 -2.12
C VAL A 148 21.37 24.41 -1.63
N LYS A 149 22.57 24.56 -1.05
CA LYS A 149 23.33 23.46 -0.45
C LYS A 149 22.55 22.83 0.71
N GLN A 150 22.00 23.64 1.61
CA GLN A 150 21.17 23.16 2.73
C GLN A 150 19.89 22.45 2.25
N LEU A 151 19.27 22.93 1.16
CA LEU A 151 18.11 22.26 0.57
C LEU A 151 18.46 20.85 0.06
N LYS A 152 19.59 20.71 -0.65
CA LYS A 152 20.08 19.41 -1.15
C LYS A 152 20.40 18.45 0.00
N VAL A 153 21.09 18.92 1.03
CA VAL A 153 21.44 18.11 2.22
C VAL A 153 20.17 17.66 2.96
N THR A 154 19.22 18.57 3.19
CA THR A 154 17.93 18.22 3.82
C THR A 154 17.18 17.19 2.98
N THR A 155 17.17 17.33 1.65
CA THR A 155 16.54 16.36 0.75
C THR A 155 17.20 14.99 0.87
N ALA A 156 18.53 14.93 0.83
CA ALA A 156 19.28 13.67 0.94
C ALA A 156 19.02 12.96 2.28
N LEU A 157 19.00 13.71 3.39
CA LEU A 157 18.66 13.17 4.71
C LEU A 157 17.22 12.64 4.75
N CYS A 158 16.25 13.37 4.18
CA CYS A 158 14.87 12.89 4.07
C CYS A 158 14.76 11.61 3.24
N VAL A 159 15.50 11.50 2.14
CA VAL A 159 15.52 10.30 1.30
C VAL A 159 16.08 9.11 2.08
N LEU A 160 17.22 9.28 2.76
CA LEU A 160 17.83 8.22 3.58
C LEU A 160 16.88 7.75 4.69
N LEU A 161 16.27 8.70 5.41
CA LEU A 161 15.27 8.37 6.45
C LEU A 161 14.06 7.64 5.87
N SER A 162 13.59 8.03 4.68
CA SER A 162 12.47 7.38 4.01
C SER A 162 12.77 5.94 3.64
N PHE A 163 13.98 5.66 3.12
CA PHE A 163 14.40 4.29 2.80
C PHE A 163 14.57 3.45 4.06
N SER A 164 15.16 3.99 5.13
CA SER A 164 15.26 3.27 6.41
C SER A 164 13.90 2.92 6.98
N LEU A 165 12.95 3.87 6.95
CA LEU A 165 11.56 3.63 7.36
C LEU A 165 10.89 2.56 6.48
N TYR A 166 11.08 2.64 5.17
CA TYR A 166 10.51 1.68 4.22
C TYR A 166 11.03 0.25 4.44
N CYS A 167 12.34 0.08 4.63
CA CYS A 167 12.91 -1.23 4.96
C CYS A 167 12.40 -1.75 6.31
N GLY A 168 12.31 -0.86 7.30
CA GLY A 168 11.77 -1.20 8.63
C GLY A 168 10.30 -1.63 8.58
N THR A 169 9.45 -0.93 7.81
CA THR A 169 8.04 -1.30 7.64
C THR A 169 7.91 -2.63 6.90
N PHE A 170 8.69 -2.85 5.84
CA PHE A 170 8.69 -4.10 5.09
C PHE A 170 9.02 -5.31 5.98
N ILE A 171 10.13 -5.26 6.72
CA ILE A 171 10.53 -6.31 7.66
C ILE A 171 9.45 -6.53 8.72
N THR A 172 8.91 -5.44 9.28
CA THR A 172 7.85 -5.53 10.30
C THR A 172 6.59 -6.20 9.76
N CYS A 173 6.16 -5.83 8.56
CA CYS A 173 5.00 -6.43 7.89
C CYS A 173 5.22 -7.91 7.59
N GLU A 174 6.44 -8.32 7.20
CA GLU A 174 6.78 -9.73 7.00
C GLU A 174 6.73 -10.53 8.31
N LEU A 175 7.29 -9.99 9.40
CA LEU A 175 7.26 -10.62 10.72
C LEU A 175 5.83 -10.74 11.25
N LEU A 176 5.00 -9.71 11.07
CA LEU A 176 3.59 -9.74 11.43
C LEU A 176 2.82 -10.78 10.62
N ALA A 177 3.05 -10.86 9.30
CA ALA A 177 2.43 -11.87 8.44
C ALA A 177 2.77 -13.30 8.90
N LYS A 178 4.06 -13.56 9.19
CA LYS A 178 4.51 -14.87 9.73
C LYS A 178 3.91 -15.17 11.11
N LYS A 179 3.74 -14.16 11.98
CA LYS A 179 3.10 -14.33 13.30
C LYS A 179 1.61 -14.66 13.16
N VAL A 180 0.89 -13.94 12.31
CA VAL A 180 -0.54 -14.20 12.04
C VAL A 180 -0.71 -15.60 11.46
N ALA A 181 0.09 -15.98 10.46
CA ALA A 181 0.04 -17.32 9.88
C ALA A 181 0.29 -18.43 10.90
N ARG A 182 1.28 -18.28 11.78
CA ARG A 182 1.51 -19.24 12.89
C ARG A 182 0.31 -19.34 13.82
N ASN A 183 -0.29 -18.22 14.20
CA ASN A 183 -1.46 -18.24 15.09
C ASN A 183 -2.66 -18.93 14.40
N THR A 184 -2.90 -18.63 13.12
CA THR A 184 -3.97 -19.28 12.35
C THR A 184 -3.72 -20.79 12.20
N LEU A 185 -2.46 -21.22 12.05
CA LEU A 185 -2.10 -22.64 12.02
C LEU A 185 -2.38 -23.33 13.36
N ILE A 186 -2.02 -22.71 14.47
CA ILE A 186 -2.31 -23.25 15.81
C ILE A 186 -3.81 -23.39 16.04
N GLU A 187 -4.60 -22.41 15.59
CA GLU A 187 -6.06 -22.46 15.67
C GLU A 187 -6.64 -23.57 14.78
N PHE A 188 -6.09 -23.73 13.58
CA PHE A 188 -6.45 -24.80 12.67
C PHE A 188 -6.14 -26.20 13.24
N ASP A 189 -4.98 -26.37 13.89
CA ASP A 189 -4.62 -27.63 14.55
C ASP A 189 -5.58 -27.97 15.70
N LYS A 190 -5.94 -26.97 16.51
CA LYS A 190 -6.95 -27.12 17.56
C LYS A 190 -8.31 -27.49 16.98
N TYR A 191 -8.69 -26.90 15.85
CA TYR A 191 -9.93 -27.22 15.15
C TYR A 191 -9.95 -28.68 14.66
N ILE A 192 -8.86 -29.15 14.05
CA ILE A 192 -8.72 -30.55 13.62
C ILE A 192 -8.82 -31.48 14.84
N ALA A 193 -8.03 -31.23 15.90
CA ALA A 193 -8.00 -32.06 17.09
C ALA A 193 -9.38 -32.16 17.76
N LYS A 194 -10.10 -31.03 17.86
CA LYS A 194 -11.46 -30.98 18.40
C LYS A 194 -12.45 -31.81 17.56
N ASN A 195 -12.45 -31.64 16.25
CA ASN A 195 -13.34 -32.40 15.37
C ASN A 195 -13.06 -33.91 15.43
N LYS A 196 -11.79 -34.32 15.58
CA LYS A 196 -11.40 -35.71 15.80
C LYS A 196 -11.91 -36.23 17.14
N SER A 197 -11.72 -35.49 18.23
CA SER A 197 -12.18 -35.91 19.56
C SER A 197 -13.71 -36.01 19.68
N GLU A 198 -14.44 -35.18 18.93
CA GLU A 198 -15.90 -35.16 18.92
C GLU A 198 -16.51 -36.11 17.87
N ASN A 199 -15.70 -36.99 17.24
CA ASN A 199 -16.14 -37.89 16.16
C ASN A 199 -16.94 -37.19 15.05
N ARG A 200 -16.57 -35.95 14.70
CA ARG A 200 -17.22 -35.18 13.63
C ARG A 200 -16.80 -35.63 12.23
N TYR A 201 -15.72 -36.38 12.12
CA TYR A 201 -15.30 -37.03 10.87
C TYR A 201 -15.74 -38.51 10.89
N PRO A 202 -16.22 -39.05 9.76
CA PRO A 202 -16.30 -38.44 8.43
C PRO A 202 -17.46 -37.44 8.25
N VAL A 203 -17.27 -36.42 7.42
CA VAL A 203 -18.29 -35.41 7.06
C VAL A 203 -18.79 -35.65 5.65
N LYS A 204 -20.09 -35.93 5.50
CA LYS A 204 -20.73 -36.08 4.18
C LYS A 204 -20.97 -34.70 3.56
N ILE A 205 -20.35 -34.41 2.41
CA ILE A 205 -20.51 -33.13 1.70
C ILE A 205 -21.71 -33.19 0.76
N ASN A 206 -21.79 -34.28 0.00
CA ASN A 206 -22.93 -34.60 -0.86
C ASN A 206 -23.07 -36.13 -0.94
N ASN A 207 -23.95 -36.63 -1.82
CA ASN A 207 -24.16 -38.08 -1.96
C ASN A 207 -22.93 -38.84 -2.48
N ASP A 208 -22.02 -38.14 -3.17
CA ASP A 208 -20.92 -38.75 -3.92
C ASP A 208 -19.55 -38.48 -3.29
N VAL A 209 -19.45 -37.55 -2.33
CA VAL A 209 -18.19 -37.07 -1.75
C VAL A 209 -18.33 -36.97 -0.24
N THR A 210 -17.43 -37.67 0.45
CA THR A 210 -17.30 -37.66 1.90
C THR A 210 -15.90 -37.21 2.28
N LEU A 211 -15.78 -36.20 3.13
CA LEU A 211 -14.52 -35.84 3.76
C LEU A 211 -14.24 -36.83 4.88
N ARG A 212 -13.27 -37.72 4.67
CA ARG A 212 -12.92 -38.79 5.61
C ARG A 212 -12.10 -38.26 6.77
N ASP A 213 -11.06 -37.49 6.49
CA ASP A 213 -10.22 -36.90 7.53
C ASP A 213 -9.51 -35.63 7.02
N VAL A 214 -9.02 -34.83 7.98
CA VAL A 214 -8.12 -33.70 7.75
C VAL A 214 -6.97 -33.82 8.72
N TYR A 215 -5.75 -33.72 8.20
CA TYR A 215 -4.54 -33.71 9.02
C TYR A 215 -3.48 -32.80 8.43
N ARG A 216 -2.51 -32.43 9.26
CA ARG A 216 -1.45 -31.49 8.90
C ARG A 216 -0.10 -32.04 9.33
N ASP A 217 0.82 -32.03 8.38
CA ASP A 217 2.26 -32.17 8.61
C ASP A 217 2.93 -30.77 8.59
N ASP A 218 4.19 -30.70 9.00
CA ASP A 218 4.93 -29.42 9.12
C ASP A 218 4.94 -28.57 7.84
N SER A 219 4.83 -29.19 6.66
CA SER A 219 4.86 -28.51 5.36
C SER A 219 3.59 -28.66 4.51
N LYS A 220 2.58 -29.40 5.00
CA LYS A 220 1.45 -29.81 4.16
C LYS A 220 0.17 -30.02 4.97
N ILE A 221 -0.93 -29.48 4.48
CA ILE A 221 -2.28 -29.77 4.98
C ILE A 221 -2.92 -30.77 4.00
N THR A 222 -3.37 -31.91 4.50
CA THR A 222 -4.02 -32.95 3.69
C THR A 222 -5.50 -33.06 4.03
N TYR A 223 -6.33 -32.97 3.01
CA TYR A 223 -7.76 -33.26 3.07
C TYR A 223 -8.01 -34.58 2.35
N GLU A 224 -8.50 -35.58 3.08
CA GLU A 224 -8.75 -36.92 2.57
C GLU A 224 -10.23 -37.07 2.22
N TYR A 225 -10.53 -37.26 0.94
CA TYR A 225 -11.89 -37.45 0.43
C TYR A 225 -12.11 -38.86 -0.06
N VAL A 226 -13.23 -39.46 0.32
CA VAL A 226 -13.75 -40.69 -0.28
C VAL A 226 -14.82 -40.29 -1.29
N MET A 227 -14.64 -40.71 -2.54
CA MET A 227 -15.55 -40.40 -3.62
C MET A 227 -16.23 -41.67 -4.13
N ASN A 228 -17.56 -41.67 -4.18
CA ASN A 228 -18.40 -42.76 -4.66
C ASN A 228 -18.99 -42.39 -6.03
N ILE A 229 -18.11 -42.19 -7.01
CA ILE A 229 -18.45 -41.76 -8.37
C ILE A 229 -17.81 -42.71 -9.37
N ASN A 230 -18.51 -42.95 -10.48
CA ASN A 230 -18.05 -43.86 -11.51
C ASN A 230 -16.74 -43.35 -12.14
N LYS A 231 -15.69 -44.17 -12.16
CA LYS A 231 -14.32 -43.81 -12.56
C LYS A 231 -14.23 -43.17 -13.95
N GLU A 232 -15.13 -43.56 -14.85
CA GLU A 232 -15.22 -43.03 -16.23
C GLU A 232 -15.69 -41.57 -16.30
N SER A 233 -16.37 -41.07 -15.26
CA SER A 233 -16.94 -39.72 -15.25
C SER A 233 -15.92 -38.61 -14.95
N PHE A 234 -14.73 -38.94 -14.44
CA PHE A 234 -13.71 -37.96 -14.06
C PHE A 234 -12.30 -38.28 -14.57
N THR A 235 -11.86 -37.54 -15.59
CA THR A 235 -10.43 -37.49 -15.97
C THR A 235 -9.59 -36.76 -14.91
N ARG A 236 -8.32 -37.16 -14.69
CA ARG A 236 -7.38 -36.46 -13.77
C ARG A 236 -7.30 -34.95 -14.01
N VAL A 237 -7.37 -34.51 -15.26
CA VAL A 237 -7.34 -33.09 -15.64
C VAL A 237 -8.53 -32.32 -15.06
N LYS A 238 -9.74 -32.89 -15.15
CA LYS A 238 -10.95 -32.29 -14.56
C LYS A 238 -10.86 -32.24 -13.03
N LEU A 239 -10.38 -33.31 -12.39
CA LEU A 239 -10.19 -33.36 -10.93
C LEU A 239 -9.19 -32.31 -10.46
N TYR A 240 -8.06 -32.17 -11.16
CA TYR A 240 -7.08 -31.14 -10.88
C TYR A 240 -7.68 -29.73 -11.03
N SER A 241 -8.46 -29.47 -12.08
CA SER A 241 -9.11 -28.16 -12.25
C SER A 241 -10.11 -27.84 -11.14
N TYR A 242 -10.82 -28.85 -10.63
CA TYR A 242 -11.78 -28.69 -9.53
C TYR A 242 -11.07 -28.44 -8.20
N GLY A 243 -10.03 -29.22 -7.91
CA GLY A 243 -9.17 -29.02 -6.74
C GLY A 243 -8.48 -27.66 -6.77
N LEU A 244 -7.99 -27.22 -7.94
CA LEU A 244 -7.41 -25.90 -8.13
C LEU A 244 -8.43 -24.79 -7.85
N SER A 245 -9.67 -24.92 -8.34
CA SER A 245 -10.73 -23.94 -8.03
C SER A 245 -11.07 -23.88 -6.54
N ALA A 246 -11.03 -25.00 -5.83
CA ALA A 246 -11.21 -25.03 -4.39
C ALA A 246 -10.03 -24.39 -3.66
N PHE A 247 -8.81 -24.73 -4.06
CA PHE A 247 -7.56 -24.18 -3.52
C PHE A 247 -7.48 -22.66 -3.69
N LYS A 248 -7.90 -22.13 -4.85
CA LYS A 248 -7.96 -20.68 -5.11
C LYS A 248 -8.82 -19.90 -4.12
N ARG A 249 -9.85 -20.51 -3.52
CA ARG A 249 -10.65 -19.87 -2.46
C ARG A 249 -9.88 -19.75 -1.15
N VAL A 250 -8.97 -20.68 -0.89
CA VAL A 250 -8.16 -20.75 0.33
C VAL A 250 -6.90 -19.88 0.22
N CYS A 251 -6.47 -19.52 -0.99
CA CYS A 251 -5.35 -18.61 -1.26
C CYS A 251 -5.47 -17.21 -0.61
N ALA A 252 -6.68 -16.78 -0.24
CA ALA A 252 -6.88 -15.53 0.49
C ALA A 252 -6.48 -15.63 1.98
N LEU A 253 -6.23 -16.84 2.50
CA LEU A 253 -5.84 -17.02 3.90
C LEU A 253 -4.37 -16.61 4.14
N PRO A 254 -4.07 -15.94 5.27
CA PRO A 254 -2.71 -15.49 5.62
C PRO A 254 -1.68 -16.62 5.68
N ILE A 255 -2.11 -17.85 5.94
CA ILE A 255 -1.25 -19.03 6.02
C ILE A 255 -0.52 -19.25 4.68
N PHE A 256 -1.24 -19.22 3.55
CA PHE A 256 -0.67 -19.54 2.24
C PHE A 256 0.08 -18.37 1.60
N SER A 257 -0.19 -17.14 2.04
CA SER A 257 0.58 -15.97 1.59
C SER A 257 1.91 -15.82 2.35
N ALA A 258 1.96 -16.21 3.62
CA ALA A 258 3.12 -16.00 4.49
C ALA A 258 3.98 -17.24 4.79
N THR A 259 3.53 -18.44 4.38
CA THR A 259 4.26 -19.71 4.57
C THR A 259 4.31 -20.53 3.29
N ASP A 260 5.24 -21.48 3.21
CA ASP A 260 5.39 -22.42 2.08
C ASP A 260 4.55 -23.70 2.26
N ILE A 261 3.49 -23.64 3.08
CA ILE A 261 2.62 -24.77 3.33
C ILE A 261 1.85 -25.12 2.06
N LYS A 262 1.87 -26.40 1.71
CA LYS A 262 1.13 -26.97 0.58
C LYS A 262 -0.22 -27.51 1.01
N VAL A 263 -1.19 -27.54 0.10
CA VAL A 263 -2.47 -28.22 0.32
C VAL A 263 -2.53 -29.44 -0.56
N GLU A 264 -2.79 -30.59 0.04
CA GLU A 264 -3.03 -31.84 -0.66
C GLU A 264 -4.50 -32.21 -0.57
N TYR A 265 -5.11 -32.44 -1.72
CA TYR A 265 -6.38 -33.13 -1.84
C TYR A 265 -6.10 -34.58 -2.19
N LEU A 266 -6.24 -35.46 -1.20
CA LEU A 266 -6.07 -36.90 -1.35
C LEU A 266 -7.44 -37.52 -1.62
N LEU A 267 -7.65 -38.01 -2.83
CA LEU A 267 -8.90 -38.59 -3.28
C LEU A 267 -8.81 -40.11 -3.30
N ILE A 268 -9.77 -40.78 -2.68
CA ILE A 268 -9.91 -42.23 -2.66
C ILE A 268 -11.09 -42.60 -3.55
N LEU A 269 -10.80 -43.28 -4.66
CA LEU A 269 -11.78 -43.85 -5.59
C LEU A 269 -11.61 -45.36 -5.59
N ASP A 270 -12.55 -46.09 -5.02
CA ASP A 270 -12.49 -47.54 -4.82
C ASP A 270 -11.18 -47.98 -4.14
N THR A 271 -10.21 -48.47 -4.92
CA THR A 271 -8.89 -48.93 -4.45
C THR A 271 -7.74 -47.99 -4.85
N GLU A 272 -8.00 -46.93 -5.61
CA GLU A 272 -6.98 -46.00 -6.09
C GLU A 272 -6.92 -44.72 -5.25
N TRP A 273 -5.69 -44.26 -5.04
CA TRP A 273 -5.37 -43.04 -4.31
C TRP A 273 -4.83 -42.01 -5.31
N ILE A 274 -5.50 -40.87 -5.42
CA ILE A 274 -5.10 -39.77 -6.28
C ILE A 274 -4.73 -38.58 -5.39
N SER A 275 -3.44 -38.27 -5.32
CA SER A 275 -2.95 -37.06 -4.63
C SER A 275 -2.86 -35.90 -5.62
N MET A 276 -3.42 -34.76 -5.21
CA MET A 276 -3.27 -33.48 -5.90
C MET A 276 -2.72 -32.45 -4.93
N VAL A 277 -1.52 -31.96 -5.20
CA VAL A 277 -0.81 -31.02 -4.33
C VAL A 277 -0.79 -29.64 -4.98
N TYR A 278 -1.15 -28.63 -4.20
CA TYR A 278 -1.19 -27.23 -4.59
C TYR A 278 -0.28 -26.41 -3.68
N ASP A 279 0.39 -25.42 -4.25
CA ASP A 279 1.27 -24.49 -3.53
C ASP A 279 0.94 -23.02 -3.83
N LYS A 280 1.67 -22.11 -3.19
CA LYS A 280 1.48 -20.65 -3.34
C LYS A 280 1.52 -20.17 -4.81
N ARG A 281 2.19 -20.88 -5.72
CA ARG A 281 2.26 -20.55 -7.15
C ARG A 281 0.94 -20.85 -7.88
N ASP A 282 0.16 -21.81 -7.39
CA ASP A 282 -1.14 -22.21 -7.94
C ASP A 282 -2.27 -21.24 -7.55
N CYS A 283 -1.99 -20.26 -6.70
CA CYS A 283 -2.90 -19.16 -6.37
C CYS A 283 -3.06 -18.12 -7.50
N ARG A 284 -2.39 -18.31 -8.65
CA ARG A 284 -2.42 -17.42 -9.82
C ARG A 284 -3.61 -17.70 -10.74
#